data_AF-A0A4Y2LA23-F1
#
_entry.id   AF-A0A4Y2LA23-F1
#
_cell.length_a   1.000
_cell.length_b   1.000
_cell.length_c   1.000
_cell.angle_alpha   90.00
_cell.angle_beta   90.00
_cell.angle_gamma   90.00
#
_symmetry.space_group_name_H-M   'P 1'
#
loop_
_entity.id
_entity.type
_entity.pdbx_description
1 polymer ?
#
loop_
_entity_poly.entity_id
_entity_poly.type
_entity_poly.pdbx_seq_one_letter_code
_entity_poly.pdbx_strand_id
1 'polypeptide(L)'
;MEKFDPFSGRDIFDSKYRFALDIVMEVRKWLLGLSRWKLPDIRYNLFTDEHKKAIKRYEFSQEENFISAIKKNTNGIFDNNTFTLCLERFKETYKPEQYSELGFVSYCSAIAFLGVYFSEKSGTKFGIDEAIDTIISLLSDILSRGSLGQSSW
;
A
#
# COMPACT_ATOMS: atom_id res chain seq x y z
N MET A 1 -8.93 -8.56 19.17
CA MET A 1 -8.31 -8.44 17.84
C MET A 1 -8.69 -7.08 17.30
N GLU A 2 -7.78 -6.11 17.35
CA GLU A 2 -8.05 -4.76 16.82
C GLU A 2 -8.25 -4.87 15.31
N LYS A 3 -9.48 -4.63 14.85
CA LYS A 3 -9.76 -4.53 13.42
C LYS A 3 -9.24 -3.16 12.97
N PHE A 4 -8.47 -3.13 11.88
CA PHE A 4 -8.02 -1.89 11.26
C PHE A 4 -9.16 -0.86 11.15
N ASP A 5 -8.93 0.30 11.75
CA ASP A 5 -9.83 1.45 11.76
C ASP A 5 -9.10 2.68 11.19
N PRO A 6 -9.50 3.19 10.02
CA PRO A 6 -8.87 4.35 9.41
C PRO A 6 -9.04 5.66 10.19
N PHE A 7 -9.89 5.69 11.23
CA PHE A 7 -10.16 6.89 12.02
C PHE A 7 -9.39 6.93 13.36
N SER A 8 -8.66 5.88 13.73
CA SER A 8 -8.18 5.68 15.10
C SER A 8 -6.82 6.29 15.45
N GLY A 9 -6.35 7.34 14.75
CA GLY A 9 -5.10 7.99 15.17
C GLY A 9 -4.33 8.87 14.18
N ARG A 10 -4.80 9.04 12.93
CA ARG A 10 -4.16 9.93 11.94
C ARG A 10 -5.20 10.85 11.29
N ASP A 11 -4.76 12.02 10.87
CA ASP A 11 -5.62 13.01 10.23
C ASP A 11 -6.01 12.56 8.82
N ILE A 12 -7.25 12.10 8.64
CA ILE A 12 -7.81 11.68 7.35
C ILE A 12 -7.88 12.81 6.30
N PHE A 13 -7.67 14.07 6.71
CA PHE A 13 -7.58 15.22 5.82
C PHE A 13 -6.15 15.53 5.38
N ASP A 14 -5.11 14.91 5.98
CA ASP A 14 -3.76 14.95 5.45
C ASP A 14 -3.72 14.21 4.11
N SER A 15 -3.32 14.90 3.05
CA SER A 15 -3.39 14.37 1.68
C SER A 15 -2.48 13.17 1.47
N LYS A 16 -1.36 13.08 2.19
CA LYS A 16 -0.39 11.98 2.07
C LYS A 16 -0.89 10.73 2.79
N TYR A 17 -1.38 10.90 4.02
CA TYR A 17 -2.04 9.81 4.74
C TYR A 17 -3.25 9.32 3.97
N ARG A 18 -4.08 10.25 3.44
CA ARG A 18 -5.27 9.88 2.67
C ARG A 18 -4.92 9.08 1.41
N PHE A 19 -3.89 9.50 0.67
CA PHE A 19 -3.40 8.74 -0.48
C PHE A 19 -2.97 7.32 -0.10
N ALA A 20 -2.14 7.16 0.94
CA ALA A 20 -1.70 5.85 1.42
C ALA A 20 -2.87 4.98 1.88
N LEU A 21 -3.82 5.59 2.59
CA LEU A 21 -5.01 4.93 3.08
C LEU A 21 -5.93 4.45 1.94
N ASP A 22 -6.16 5.28 0.93
CA ASP A 22 -7.00 4.92 -0.23
C ASP A 22 -6.38 3.74 -1.01
N ILE A 23 -5.06 3.69 -1.16
CA ILE A 23 -4.35 2.53 -1.74
C ILE A 23 -4.59 1.27 -0.90
N VAL A 24 -4.33 1.33 0.41
CA VAL A 24 -4.55 0.20 1.33
C VAL A 24 -6.00 -0.28 1.29
N MET A 25 -6.97 0.63 1.25
CA MET A 25 -8.37 0.29 1.17
C MET A 25 -8.75 -0.39 -0.14
N GLU A 26 -8.22 0.08 -1.28
CA GLU A 26 -8.49 -0.55 -2.57
C GLU A 26 -7.87 -1.96 -2.64
N VAL A 27 -6.64 -2.13 -2.16
CA VAL A 27 -5.98 -3.43 -2.08
C VAL A 27 -6.73 -4.36 -1.13
N ARG A 28 -7.14 -3.88 0.05
CA ARG A 28 -7.92 -4.68 1.01
C ARG A 28 -9.28 -5.09 0.46
N LYS A 29 -9.92 -4.22 -0.30
CA LYS A 29 -11.18 -4.51 -0.99
C LYS A 29 -10.98 -5.60 -2.04
N TRP A 30 -9.88 -5.55 -2.80
CA TRP A 30 -9.50 -6.60 -3.73
C TRP A 30 -9.31 -7.92 -2.96
N LEU A 31 -8.43 -7.94 -1.95
CA LEU A 31 -7.94 -9.18 -1.32
C LEU A 31 -8.96 -9.89 -0.46
N LEU A 32 -9.85 -9.14 0.19
CA LEU A 32 -10.77 -9.67 1.18
C LEU A 32 -12.24 -9.48 0.79
N GLY A 33 -12.52 -8.81 -0.33
CA GLY A 33 -13.88 -8.39 -0.69
C GLY A 33 -14.49 -7.37 0.28
N LEU A 34 -13.68 -6.74 1.14
CA LEU A 34 -14.17 -5.86 2.21
C LEU A 34 -14.16 -4.39 1.76
N SER A 35 -15.35 -3.81 1.59
CA SER A 35 -15.56 -2.38 1.32
C SER A 35 -16.35 -1.74 2.45
N ARG A 36 -15.78 -1.69 3.66
CA ARG A 36 -16.54 -1.27 4.86
C ARG A 36 -16.57 0.24 5.09
N TRP A 37 -15.64 1.00 4.51
CA TRP A 37 -15.43 2.40 4.86
C TRP A 37 -15.84 3.34 3.74
N LYS A 38 -16.69 4.31 4.06
CA LYS A 38 -16.95 5.50 3.22
C LYS A 38 -16.20 6.67 3.86
N LEU A 39 -15.07 7.04 3.26
CA LEU A 39 -14.29 8.18 3.73
C LEU A 39 -14.88 9.50 3.21
N PRO A 40 -14.74 10.61 3.94
CA PRO A 40 -15.18 11.92 3.46
C PRO A 40 -14.39 12.34 2.22
N ASP A 41 -15.01 13.11 1.34
CA ASP A 41 -14.32 13.67 0.18
C ASP A 41 -13.36 14.78 0.62
N ILE A 42 -12.20 14.89 -0.03
CA ILE A 42 -11.18 15.91 0.28
C ILE A 42 -10.89 16.74 -0.97
N ARG A 43 -10.79 18.07 -0.80
CA ARG A 43 -10.59 19.00 -1.94
C ARG A 43 -9.32 18.73 -2.76
N TYR A 44 -8.30 18.16 -2.15
CA TYR A 44 -7.00 17.88 -2.78
C TYR A 44 -6.69 16.38 -2.73
N ASN A 45 -7.60 15.57 -3.24
CA ASN A 45 -7.38 14.13 -3.33
C ASN A 45 -6.29 13.83 -4.37
N LEU A 46 -5.19 13.25 -3.90
CA LEU A 46 -4.10 12.78 -4.78
C LEU A 46 -4.44 11.46 -5.45
N PHE A 47 -5.37 10.68 -4.90
CA PHE A 47 -5.74 9.36 -5.40
C PHE A 47 -6.92 9.46 -6.38
N THR A 48 -6.75 8.91 -7.58
CA THR A 48 -7.72 9.05 -8.68
C THR A 48 -8.37 7.72 -9.06
N ASP A 49 -9.45 7.79 -9.85
CA ASP A 49 -10.06 6.59 -10.45
C ASP A 49 -9.12 5.84 -11.40
N GLU A 50 -8.17 6.54 -12.02
CA GLU A 50 -7.15 5.92 -12.85
C GLU A 50 -6.17 5.08 -12.01
N HIS A 51 -5.76 5.61 -10.85
CA HIS A 51 -4.95 4.87 -9.87
C HIS A 51 -5.65 3.59 -9.43
N LYS A 52 -6.93 3.69 -9.10
CA LYS A 52 -7.76 2.53 -8.76
C LYS A 52 -7.78 1.46 -9.86
N LYS A 53 -7.89 1.85 -11.13
CA LYS A 53 -7.82 0.93 -12.26
C LYS A 53 -6.43 0.31 -12.40
N ALA A 54 -5.37 1.09 -12.20
CA ALA A 54 -3.99 0.62 -12.25
C ALA A 54 -3.73 -0.43 -11.17
N ILE A 55 -4.12 -0.16 -9.91
CA ILE A 55 -4.02 -1.12 -8.81
C ILE A 55 -4.71 -2.43 -9.16
N LYS A 56 -5.99 -2.38 -9.56
CA LYS A 56 -6.72 -3.62 -9.90
C LYS A 56 -6.06 -4.45 -10.97
N ARG A 57 -5.55 -3.82 -12.03
CA ARG A 57 -4.84 -4.52 -13.12
C ARG A 57 -3.53 -5.10 -12.62
N TYR A 58 -2.78 -4.34 -11.85
CA TYR A 58 -1.48 -4.74 -11.35
C TYR A 58 -1.59 -5.89 -10.35
N GLU A 59 -2.43 -5.74 -9.33
CA GLU A 59 -2.72 -6.78 -8.33
C GLU A 59 -3.20 -8.07 -9.00
N PHE A 60 -4.15 -8.00 -9.94
CA PHE A 60 -4.61 -9.18 -10.67
C PHE A 60 -3.48 -9.88 -11.44
N SER A 61 -2.52 -9.13 -11.98
CA SER A 61 -1.39 -9.70 -12.73
C SER A 61 -0.25 -10.21 -11.85
N GLN A 62 -0.16 -9.76 -10.60
CA GLN A 62 0.98 -10.02 -9.71
C GLN A 62 0.62 -10.82 -8.45
N GLU A 63 -0.66 -11.09 -8.18
CA GLU A 63 -1.11 -11.72 -6.93
C GLU A 63 -0.32 -12.99 -6.60
N GLU A 64 -0.19 -13.91 -7.55
CA GLU A 64 0.55 -15.16 -7.35
C GLU A 64 2.03 -14.90 -7.04
N ASN A 65 2.64 -13.92 -7.71
CA ASN A 65 4.03 -13.53 -7.48
C ASN A 65 4.20 -12.93 -6.08
N PHE A 66 3.28 -12.06 -5.64
CA PHE A 66 3.30 -11.49 -4.29
C PHE A 66 3.19 -12.57 -3.23
N ILE A 67 2.20 -13.46 -3.36
CA ILE A 67 1.98 -14.55 -2.40
C ILE A 67 3.20 -15.48 -2.35
N SER A 68 3.76 -15.83 -3.51
CA SER A 68 4.96 -16.67 -3.62
C SER A 68 6.17 -16.02 -2.93
N ALA A 69 6.41 -14.73 -3.20
CA ALA A 69 7.49 -13.97 -2.57
C ALA A 69 7.32 -13.88 -1.04
N ILE A 70 6.11 -13.63 -0.56
CA ILE A 70 5.82 -13.59 0.89
C ILE A 70 6.08 -14.97 1.52
N LYS A 71 5.56 -16.05 0.93
CA LYS A 71 5.74 -17.41 1.47
C LYS A 71 7.22 -17.82 1.52
N LYS A 72 7.98 -17.49 0.48
CA LYS A 72 9.42 -17.78 0.41
C LYS A 72 10.21 -17.12 1.54
N ASN A 73 9.83 -15.90 1.93
CA ASN A 73 10.52 -15.14 2.96
C ASN A 73 9.97 -15.37 4.38
N THR A 74 8.73 -15.86 4.50
CA THR A 74 8.07 -16.06 5.80
C THR A 74 8.26 -17.44 6.40
N ASN A 75 8.34 -18.49 5.57
CA ASN A 75 8.29 -19.88 6.02
C ASN A 75 7.13 -20.16 7.01
N GLY A 76 5.99 -19.45 6.83
CA GLY A 76 4.81 -19.56 7.68
C GLY A 76 4.82 -18.70 8.97
N ILE A 77 5.89 -17.95 9.23
CA ILE A 77 6.00 -17.03 10.37
C ILE A 77 5.55 -15.63 9.94
N PHE A 78 4.64 -15.03 10.69
CA PHE A 78 4.09 -13.70 10.41
C PHE A 78 4.31 -12.75 11.59
N ASP A 79 5.57 -12.46 11.90
CA ASP A 79 5.98 -11.48 12.92
C ASP A 79 6.59 -10.20 12.30
N ASN A 80 6.91 -9.22 13.15
CA ASN A 80 7.41 -7.92 12.72
C ASN A 80 8.76 -8.02 11.97
N ASN A 81 9.66 -8.91 12.41
CA ASN A 81 10.97 -9.08 11.78
C ASN A 81 10.82 -9.63 10.36
N THR A 82 9.94 -10.61 10.21
CA THR A 82 9.66 -11.24 8.92
C THR A 82 8.93 -10.29 7.98
N PHE A 83 8.06 -9.43 8.51
CA PHE A 83 7.45 -8.36 7.74
C PHE A 83 8.51 -7.41 7.18
N THR A 84 9.42 -6.91 8.03
CA THR A 84 10.50 -6.00 7.60
C THR A 84 11.36 -6.63 6.51
N LEU A 85 11.71 -7.91 6.64
CA LEU A 85 12.46 -8.63 5.60
C LEU A 85 11.69 -8.67 4.27
N CYS A 86 10.39 -9.02 4.31
CA CYS A 86 9.54 -9.03 3.12
C CYS A 86 9.42 -7.63 2.50
N LEU A 87 9.28 -6.60 3.33
CA LEU A 87 9.13 -5.23 2.87
C LEU A 87 10.35 -4.76 2.09
N GLU A 88 11.56 -5.00 2.59
CA GLU A 88 12.79 -4.67 1.87
C GLU A 88 12.88 -5.42 0.54
N ARG A 89 12.50 -6.70 0.51
CA ARG A 89 12.45 -7.47 -0.75
C ARG A 89 11.43 -6.93 -1.73
N PHE A 90 10.26 -6.49 -1.26
CA PHE A 90 9.25 -5.88 -2.10
C PHE A 90 9.73 -4.54 -2.67
N LYS A 91 10.42 -3.74 -1.86
CA LYS A 91 11.03 -2.48 -2.29
C LYS A 91 12.06 -2.68 -3.39
N GLU A 92 12.88 -3.73 -3.30
CA GLU A 92 13.87 -4.06 -4.33
C GLU A 92 13.22 -4.63 -5.60
N THR A 93 12.25 -5.54 -5.45
CA THR A 93 11.73 -6.35 -6.56
C THR A 93 10.71 -5.61 -7.41
N TYR A 94 9.85 -4.81 -6.78
CA TYR A 94 8.69 -4.23 -7.45
C TYR A 94 8.83 -2.73 -7.73
N LYS A 95 9.93 -2.09 -7.30
CA LYS A 95 10.20 -0.71 -7.67
C LYS A 95 10.43 -0.62 -9.18
N PRO A 96 9.63 0.18 -9.92
CA PRO A 96 9.83 0.37 -11.35
C PRO A 96 11.18 1.03 -11.63
N GLU A 97 11.88 0.57 -12.67
CA GLU A 97 13.15 1.18 -13.09
C GLU A 97 12.97 2.65 -13.49
N GLN A 98 11.92 2.95 -14.25
CA GLN A 98 11.56 4.29 -14.68
C GLN A 98 10.35 4.79 -13.91
N TYR A 99 10.40 6.06 -13.51
CA TYR A 99 9.27 6.68 -12.82
C TYR A 99 8.12 6.93 -13.79
N SER A 100 6.93 6.56 -13.35
CA SER A 100 5.66 7.09 -13.85
C SER A 100 4.69 7.12 -12.67
N GLU A 101 3.70 8.01 -12.71
CA GLU A 101 2.69 8.09 -11.65
C GLU A 101 1.97 6.75 -11.44
N LEU A 102 1.55 6.09 -12.53
CA LEU A 102 0.88 4.78 -12.44
C LEU A 102 1.83 3.67 -11.97
N GLY A 103 3.11 3.73 -12.36
CA GLY A 103 4.13 2.81 -11.86
C GLY A 103 4.37 2.99 -10.36
N PHE A 104 4.45 4.24 -9.89
CA PHE A 104 4.56 4.58 -8.48
C PHE A 104 3.36 4.09 -7.66
N VAL A 105 2.15 4.32 -8.17
CA VAL A 105 0.91 3.82 -7.53
C VAL A 105 0.89 2.30 -7.45
N SER A 106 1.28 1.61 -8.53
CA SER A 106 1.35 0.14 -8.57
C SER A 106 2.40 -0.39 -7.60
N TYR A 107 3.53 0.30 -7.48
CA TYR A 107 4.56 -0.02 -6.49
C TYR A 107 4.07 0.15 -5.05
N CYS A 108 3.37 1.26 -4.77
CA CYS A 108 2.73 1.46 -3.47
C CYS A 108 1.67 0.40 -3.17
N SER A 109 0.95 -0.08 -4.19
CA SER A 109 -0.05 -1.14 -4.01
C SER A 109 0.57 -2.49 -3.65
N ALA A 110 1.74 -2.83 -4.21
CA ALA A 110 2.49 -4.02 -3.80
C ALA A 110 2.88 -3.96 -2.31
N ILE A 111 3.32 -2.80 -1.82
CA ILE A 111 3.64 -2.58 -0.40
C ILE A 111 2.37 -2.71 0.46
N ALA A 112 1.25 -2.12 0.01
CA ALA A 112 -0.04 -2.27 0.67
C ALA A 112 -0.54 -3.73 0.69
N PHE A 113 -0.33 -4.49 -0.39
CA PHE A 113 -0.69 -5.90 -0.46
C PHE A 113 0.05 -6.70 0.61
N LEU A 114 1.36 -6.50 0.72
CA LEU A 114 2.16 -7.08 1.79
C LEU A 114 1.57 -6.72 3.16
N GLY A 115 1.33 -5.43 3.43
CA GLY A 115 0.76 -4.94 4.68
C GLY A 115 -0.57 -5.60 5.06
N VAL A 116 -1.52 -5.65 4.12
CA VAL A 116 -2.83 -6.26 4.31
C VAL A 116 -2.70 -7.76 4.51
N TYR A 117 -1.98 -8.47 3.63
CA TYR A 117 -1.82 -9.92 3.71
C TYR A 117 -1.22 -10.33 5.05
N PHE A 118 -0.17 -9.63 5.49
CA PHE A 118 0.54 -9.92 6.73
C PHE A 118 -0.31 -9.64 7.97
N SER A 119 -1.08 -8.56 7.95
CA SER A 119 -2.00 -8.21 9.04
C SER A 119 -3.12 -9.23 9.20
N GLU A 120 -3.66 -9.75 8.09
CA GLU A 120 -4.67 -10.79 8.12
C GLU A 120 -4.13 -12.15 8.61
N LYS A 121 -2.85 -12.46 8.33
CA LYS A 121 -2.21 -13.69 8.81
C LYS A 121 -1.75 -13.63 10.27
N SER A 122 -1.18 -12.50 10.69
CA SER A 122 -0.69 -12.29 12.07
C SER A 122 -1.81 -11.96 13.05
N GLY A 123 -2.93 -11.42 12.56
CA GLY A 123 -4.03 -10.93 13.38
C GLY A 123 -3.77 -9.58 14.05
N THR A 124 -2.72 -8.89 13.63
CA THR A 124 -2.32 -7.56 14.12
C THR A 124 -2.50 -6.52 13.01
N LYS A 125 -2.58 -5.23 13.35
CA LYS A 125 -2.61 -4.14 12.36
C LYS A 125 -1.22 -3.65 11.93
N PHE A 126 -0.15 -4.18 12.53
CA PHE A 126 1.22 -3.70 12.35
C PHE A 126 1.62 -3.62 10.88
N GLY A 127 1.34 -4.66 10.08
CA GLY A 127 1.72 -4.67 8.67
C GLY A 127 1.02 -3.57 7.86
N ILE A 128 -0.23 -3.25 8.17
CA ILE A 128 -0.96 -2.15 7.52
C ILE A 128 -0.37 -0.79 7.96
N ASP A 129 -0.11 -0.59 9.25
CA ASP A 129 0.45 0.65 9.78
C ASP A 129 1.82 0.95 9.14
N GLU A 130 2.70 -0.05 9.06
CA GLU A 130 4.01 0.06 8.42
C GLU A 130 3.92 0.29 6.90
N ALA A 131 2.97 -0.36 6.22
CA ALA A 131 2.75 -0.12 4.80
C ALA A 131 2.31 1.33 4.54
N ILE A 132 1.41 1.86 5.37
CA ILE A 132 0.98 3.26 5.31
C ILE A 132 2.18 4.19 5.51
N ASP A 133 2.97 3.98 6.56
CA ASP A 133 4.15 4.81 6.85
C ASP A 133 5.16 4.78 5.70
N THR A 134 5.40 3.60 5.13
CA THR A 134 6.28 3.44 3.99
C THR A 134 5.76 4.22 2.77
N ILE A 135 4.47 4.11 2.45
CA ILE A 135 3.87 4.82 1.32
C ILE A 135 3.91 6.34 1.55
N ILE A 136 3.66 6.83 2.76
CA ILE A 136 3.77 8.25 3.10
C ILE A 136 5.19 8.75 2.91
N SER A 137 6.19 7.97 3.34
CA SER A 137 7.60 8.32 3.17
C SER A 137 7.97 8.40 1.68
N LEU A 138 7.56 7.41 0.89
CA LEU A 138 7.78 7.39 -0.56
C LEU A 138 7.10 8.57 -1.26
N LEU A 139 5.84 8.83 -0.92
CA LEU A 139 5.09 9.96 -1.48
C LEU A 139 5.71 11.29 -1.10
N SER A 140 6.19 11.44 0.14
CA SER A 140 6.86 12.68 0.58
C SER A 140 8.13 12.95 -0.22
N ASP A 141 8.91 11.91 -0.52
CA ASP A 141 10.09 11.99 -1.36
C ASP A 141 9.74 12.41 -2.80
N ILE A 142 8.75 11.74 -3.42
CA ILE A 142 8.24 12.09 -4.75
C ILE A 142 7.73 13.54 -4.82
N LEU A 143 6.94 13.96 -3.83
CA LEU A 143 6.35 15.31 -3.81
C LEU A 143 7.38 16.41 -3.54
N SER A 144 8.53 16.08 -2.95
CA SER A 144 9.63 17.03 -2.78
C SER A 144 10.29 17.42 -4.11
N ARG A 145 10.12 16.60 -5.15
CA ARG A 145 10.70 16.79 -6.49
C ARG A 145 9.70 17.32 -7.52
N GLY A 146 8.40 17.34 -7.21
CA GLY A 146 7.36 17.83 -8.11
C GLY A 146 5.98 17.25 -7.81
N SER A 147 5.03 17.44 -8.75
CA SER A 147 3.72 16.78 -8.66
C SER A 147 3.84 15.28 -8.97
N LEU A 148 2.85 14.47 -8.57
CA LEU A 148 2.82 13.04 -8.89
C LEU A 148 3.04 12.75 -10.39
N GLY A 149 2.42 13.53 -11.28
CA GLY A 149 2.55 13.35 -12.71
C GLY A 149 3.86 13.88 -13.34
N GLN A 150 4.63 14.67 -12.60
CA GLN A 150 5.82 15.37 -13.13
C GLN A 150 7.12 15.06 -12.35
N SER A 151 7.06 14.11 -11.41
CA SER A 151 8.19 13.78 -10.53
C SER A 151 9.15 12.74 -11.13
N SER A 152 10.12 12.31 -10.32
CA SER A 152 11.13 11.30 -10.61
C SER A 152 11.49 10.50 -9.35
N TRP A 153 12.18 9.37 -9.56
CA TRP A 153 12.85 8.63 -8.48
C TRP A 153 13.96 9.43 -7.78
#